data_AF-A0A396HZP8-F1
#
_entry.id   AF-A0A396HZP8-F1
#
_cell.length_a   1.000
_cell.length_b   1.000
_cell.length_c   1.000
_cell.angle_alpha   90.00
_cell.angle_beta   90.00
_cell.angle_gamma   90.00
#
_symmetry.space_group_name_H-M   'P 1'
#
loop_
_entity.id
_entity.type
_entity.pdbx_description
1 polymer ?
#
loop_
_entity_poly.entity_id
_entity_poly.type
_entity_poly.pdbx_seq_one_letter_code
_entity_poly.pdbx_strand_id
1 'polypeptide(L)'
;MRDILYPQLANLIIQTKFRINLKGITIANSLLDFNTNYNYVASFYWSHCVISEQIFDFLMKVCNYSQIKREHIYGGVRGICKQVYFQFVHDVGDFKGYTDVLDNI
;
A
#
# COMPACT_ATOMS: atom_id res chain seq x y z
N MET A 1 2.49 -13.12 -1.89
CA MET A 1 3.08 -11.77 -1.76
C MET A 1 4.56 -11.89 -2.14
N ARG A 2 4.94 -11.40 -3.32
CA ARG A 2 6.24 -11.62 -3.99
C ARG A 2 6.78 -10.26 -4.45
N ASP A 3 6.90 -9.31 -3.54
CA ASP A 3 7.04 -7.90 -3.92
C ASP A 3 8.42 -7.30 -3.61
N ILE A 4 9.48 -8.11 -3.56
CA ILE A 4 10.86 -7.65 -3.27
C ILE A 4 11.90 -8.20 -4.26
N LEU A 5 11.54 -8.29 -5.54
CA LEU A 5 12.37 -8.93 -6.57
C LEU A 5 13.75 -8.26 -6.73
N TYR A 6 13.82 -6.92 -6.75
CA TYR A 6 15.07 -6.21 -6.99
C TYR A 6 16.07 -6.29 -5.83
N PRO A 7 15.68 -6.05 -4.55
CA PRO A 7 16.59 -6.28 -3.43
C PRO A 7 16.97 -7.75 -3.25
N GLN A 8 16.03 -8.69 -3.44
CA GLN A 8 16.32 -10.13 -3.30
C GLN A 8 17.33 -10.59 -4.36
N LEU A 9 17.17 -10.15 -5.60
CA LEU A 9 18.11 -10.44 -6.68
C LEU A 9 19.48 -9.79 -6.43
N ALA A 10 19.53 -8.53 -6.02
CA ALA A 10 20.78 -7.85 -5.70
C ALA A 10 21.54 -8.58 -4.58
N ASN A 11 20.83 -9.00 -3.54
CA ASN A 11 21.41 -9.79 -2.46
C ASN A 11 21.97 -11.13 -2.96
N LEU A 12 21.26 -11.81 -3.86
CA LEU A 12 21.72 -13.07 -4.46
C LEU A 12 22.99 -12.87 -5.32
N ILE A 13 23.07 -11.79 -6.11
CA ILE A 13 24.27 -11.46 -6.91
C ILE A 13 25.49 -11.23 -6.01
N ILE A 14 25.31 -10.52 -4.88
CA ILE A 14 26.36 -10.28 -3.90
C ILE A 14 26.80 -11.60 -3.23
N GLN A 15 25.85 -12.43 -2.79
CA GLN A 15 26.13 -13.68 -2.09
C GLN A 15 26.82 -14.72 -2.96
N THR A 16 26.39 -14.84 -4.22
CA THR A 16 26.93 -15.83 -5.16
C THR A 16 28.28 -15.42 -5.75
N LYS A 17 28.77 -14.19 -5.48
CA LYS A 17 30.02 -13.62 -6.02
C LYS A 17 30.14 -13.84 -7.53
N PHE A 18 29.04 -13.70 -8.25
CA PHE A 18 29.03 -13.74 -9.71
C PHE A 18 30.01 -12.69 -10.25
N ARG A 19 30.54 -12.88 -11.47
CA ARG A 19 31.45 -11.90 -12.13
C ARG A 19 30.73 -10.61 -12.57
N ILE A 20 29.73 -10.18 -11.82
CA ILE A 20 28.94 -8.98 -12.03
C ILE A 20 29.41 -7.95 -11.01
N ASN A 21 29.97 -6.85 -11.49
CA ASN A 21 30.38 -5.72 -10.65
C ASN A 21 29.16 -4.83 -10.36
N LEU A 22 28.29 -5.27 -9.46
CA LEU A 22 27.08 -4.53 -9.09
C LEU A 22 27.47 -3.19 -8.46
N LYS A 23 27.09 -2.08 -9.10
CA LYS A 23 27.40 -0.71 -8.64
C LYS A 23 26.30 -0.09 -7.77
N GLY A 24 25.07 -0.55 -7.93
CA GLY A 24 23.93 -0.06 -7.19
C GLY A 24 22.63 -0.60 -7.75
N ILE A 25 21.56 -0.36 -7.02
CA ILE A 25 20.19 -0.60 -7.45
C ILE A 25 19.40 0.70 -7.25
N THR A 26 18.48 0.97 -8.17
CA THR A 26 17.53 2.07 -8.02
C THR A 26 16.15 1.46 -7.85
N ILE A 27 15.45 1.92 -6.83
CA ILE A 27 14.10 1.46 -6.49
C ILE A 27 13.21 2.70 -6.50
N ALA A 28 12.22 2.73 -7.39
CA ALA A 28 11.28 3.84 -7.53
C ALA A 28 9.85 3.35 -7.26
N ASN A 29 9.06 4.13 -6.53
CA ASN A 29 7.64 3.89 -6.24
C ASN A 29 7.31 2.43 -5.86
N SER A 30 8.19 1.81 -5.07
CA SER A 30 8.09 0.40 -4.74
C SER A 30 7.39 0.18 -3.40
N LEU A 31 6.70 -0.96 -3.32
CA LEU A 31 6.23 -1.53 -2.07
C LEU A 31 7.44 -2.09 -1.31
N LEU A 32 7.93 -1.35 -0.32
CA LEU A 32 9.05 -1.78 0.53
C LEU A 32 8.54 -2.47 1.78
N ASP A 33 7.54 -1.87 2.42
CA ASP A 33 6.84 -2.44 3.57
C ASP A 33 5.33 -2.35 3.33
N PHE A 34 4.66 -3.50 3.36
CA PHE A 34 3.24 -3.57 3.08
C PHE A 34 2.41 -2.65 4.01
N ASN A 35 2.71 -2.63 5.31
CA ASN A 35 1.91 -1.85 6.25
C ASN A 35 2.18 -0.36 6.10
N THR A 36 3.45 0.06 6.01
CA THR A 36 3.84 1.46 5.85
C THR A 36 3.31 2.02 4.53
N ASN A 37 3.52 1.31 3.41
CA ASN A 37 3.05 1.76 2.10
C ASN A 37 1.52 1.89 2.08
N TYR A 38 0.79 0.87 2.52
CA TYR A 38 -0.68 0.92 2.46
C TYR A 38 -1.30 1.83 3.52
N ASN A 39 -0.73 1.98 4.71
CA ASN A 39 -1.25 2.94 5.69
C ASN A 39 -1.04 4.40 5.27
N TYR A 40 -0.03 4.67 4.43
CA TYR A 40 0.19 6.01 3.89
C TYR A 40 -0.94 6.50 2.98
N VAL A 41 -1.74 5.57 2.42
CA VAL A 41 -2.93 5.89 1.61
C VAL A 41 -3.85 6.85 2.36
N ALA A 42 -4.18 6.56 3.62
CA ALA A 42 -5.07 7.39 4.42
C ALA A 42 -4.53 8.83 4.55
N SER A 43 -3.24 8.97 4.86
CA SER A 43 -2.58 10.27 4.99
C SER A 43 -2.53 11.04 3.67
N PHE A 44 -2.34 10.36 2.54
CA PHE A 44 -2.35 10.98 1.22
C PHE A 44 -3.74 11.56 0.91
N TYR A 45 -4.80 10.77 1.03
CA TYR A 45 -6.15 11.24 0.69
C TYR A 45 -6.62 12.34 1.64
N TRP A 46 -6.25 12.28 2.91
CA TRP A 46 -6.59 13.31 3.89
C TRP A 46 -5.85 14.63 3.62
N SER A 47 -4.55 14.59 3.34
CA SER A 47 -3.76 15.82 3.05
C SER A 47 -4.14 16.50 1.74
N HIS A 48 -4.82 15.78 0.84
CA HIS A 48 -5.37 16.31 -0.41
C HIS A 48 -6.87 16.65 -0.30
N CYS A 49 -7.42 16.67 0.91
CA CYS A 49 -8.82 17.00 1.19
C CYS A 49 -9.84 16.13 0.44
N VAL A 50 -9.47 14.90 0.12
CA VAL A 50 -10.36 13.97 -0.60
C VAL A 50 -11.26 13.22 0.38
N ILE A 51 -10.73 12.85 1.55
CA ILE A 51 -11.50 12.17 2.60
C ILE A 51 -11.70 13.10 3.79
N SER A 52 -12.82 12.91 4.50
CA SER A 52 -13.11 13.67 5.72
C SER A 52 -12.19 13.29 6.88
N GLU A 53 -12.04 14.18 7.86
CA GLU A 53 -11.26 13.93 9.09
C GLU A 53 -11.78 12.69 9.83
N GLN A 54 -13.10 12.47 9.84
CA GLN A 54 -13.72 11.29 10.45
C GLN A 54 -13.23 9.99 9.81
N ILE A 55 -13.14 9.94 8.48
CA ILE A 55 -12.68 8.75 7.76
C ILE A 55 -11.18 8.55 7.93
N PHE A 56 -10.41 9.64 7.93
CA PHE A 56 -8.99 9.55 8.27
C PHE A 56 -8.78 8.94 9.66
N ASP A 57 -9.53 9.40 10.66
CA ASP A 57 -9.46 8.86 12.03
C ASP A 57 -9.85 7.38 12.10
N PHE A 58 -10.89 6.95 11.38
CA PHE A 58 -11.25 5.54 11.31
C PHE A 58 -10.17 4.69 10.63
N LEU A 59 -9.53 5.20 9.59
CA LEU A 59 -8.42 4.52 8.92
C LEU A 59 -7.14 4.49 9.77
N MET A 60 -7.01 5.35 10.77
CA MET A 60 -5.85 5.37 11.69
C MET A 60 -6.07 4.60 12.99
N LYS A 61 -7.32 4.51 13.48
CA LYS A 61 -7.65 4.01 14.82
C LYS A 61 -8.52 2.75 14.83
N VAL A 62 -9.33 2.54 13.79
CA VAL A 62 -10.33 1.46 13.75
C VAL A 62 -9.90 0.35 12.78
N CYS A 63 -9.68 0.71 11.51
CA CYS A 63 -9.34 -0.23 10.46
C CYS A 63 -8.28 0.36 9.54
N ASN A 64 -7.03 -0.02 9.80
CA ASN A 64 -5.90 0.42 9.00
C ASN A 64 -6.09 0.03 7.53
N TYR A 65 -5.71 0.92 6.62
CA TYR A 65 -5.86 0.66 5.20
C TYR A 65 -5.08 -0.60 4.75
N SER A 66 -3.91 -0.87 5.35
CA SER A 66 -3.19 -2.13 5.15
C SER A 66 -3.99 -3.37 5.58
N GLN A 67 -4.78 -3.29 6.65
CA GLN A 67 -5.64 -4.39 7.07
C GLN A 67 -6.75 -4.62 6.04
N ILE A 68 -7.42 -3.55 5.60
CA ILE A 68 -8.44 -3.61 4.54
C ILE A 68 -7.85 -4.27 3.28
N LYS A 69 -6.67 -3.83 2.83
CA LYS A 69 -6.01 -4.42 1.66
C LYS A 69 -5.67 -5.90 1.85
N ARG A 70 -5.17 -6.27 3.03
CA ARG A 70 -4.84 -7.67 3.37
C ARG A 70 -6.09 -8.54 3.37
N GLU A 71 -7.17 -8.09 3.99
CA GLU A 71 -8.45 -8.80 3.99
C GLU A 71 -8.99 -8.95 2.56
N HIS A 72 -8.85 -7.92 1.72
CA HIS A 72 -9.24 -7.98 0.33
C HIS A 72 -8.49 -9.09 -0.44
N ILE A 73 -7.17 -9.19 -0.24
CA ILE A 73 -6.31 -10.22 -0.87
C ILE A 73 -6.69 -11.65 -0.44
N TYR A 74 -7.07 -11.84 0.83
CA TYR A 74 -7.22 -13.20 1.42
C TYR A 74 -8.66 -13.71 1.55
N GLY A 75 -9.68 -12.99 1.05
CA GLY A 75 -11.06 -13.51 1.04
C GLY A 75 -12.16 -12.54 1.48
N GLY A 76 -11.88 -11.24 1.47
CA GLY A 76 -12.86 -10.16 1.59
C GLY A 76 -12.86 -9.46 2.93
N VAL A 77 -13.11 -8.14 2.89
CA VAL A 77 -13.17 -7.25 4.05
C VAL A 77 -14.46 -7.51 4.84
N ARG A 78 -14.35 -7.67 6.17
CA ARG A 78 -15.50 -8.03 7.03
C ARG A 78 -15.72 -7.05 8.19
N GLY A 79 -16.90 -7.14 8.79
CA GLY A 79 -17.25 -6.37 9.99
C GLY A 79 -17.16 -4.86 9.82
N ILE A 80 -16.61 -4.19 10.82
CA ILE A 80 -16.46 -2.72 10.87
C ILE A 80 -15.55 -2.20 9.75
N CYS A 81 -14.51 -2.95 9.35
CA CYS A 81 -13.60 -2.54 8.28
C CYS A 81 -14.27 -2.45 6.93
N LYS A 82 -15.33 -3.26 6.70
CA LYS A 82 -16.14 -3.17 5.48
C LYS A 82 -16.89 -1.83 5.40
N GLN A 83 -17.41 -1.35 6.52
CA GLN A 83 -18.12 -0.08 6.59
C GLN A 83 -17.17 1.10 6.40
N VAL A 84 -16.02 1.08 7.09
CA VAL A 84 -14.95 2.08 6.92
C VAL A 84 -14.49 2.13 5.46
N TYR A 85 -14.26 0.97 4.83
CA TYR A 85 -13.86 0.91 3.43
C TYR A 85 -14.91 1.48 2.48
N PHE A 86 -16.19 1.17 2.65
CA PHE A 86 -17.24 1.73 1.79
C PHE A 86 -17.35 3.25 1.93
N GLN A 87 -17.25 3.78 3.15
CA GLN A 87 -17.29 5.21 3.34
C GLN A 87 -16.03 5.89 2.78
N PHE A 88 -14.86 5.26 2.89
CA PHE A 88 -13.64 5.71 2.22
C PHE A 88 -13.83 5.77 0.70
N VAL A 89 -14.33 4.71 0.07
CA VAL A 89 -14.57 4.68 -1.38
C VAL A 89 -15.61 5.74 -1.79
N HIS A 90 -16.64 5.95 -0.97
CA HIS A 90 -17.63 7.00 -1.20
C HIS A 90 -17.00 8.40 -1.17
N ASP A 91 -16.18 8.70 -0.16
CA ASP A 91 -15.49 10.00 -0.04
C ASP A 91 -14.50 10.21 -1.20
N VAL A 92 -13.78 9.17 -1.62
CA VAL A 92 -12.85 9.23 -2.75
C VAL A 92 -13.57 9.51 -4.08
N GLY A 93 -14.73 8.91 -4.30
CA GLY A 93 -15.50 9.08 -5.53
C GLY A 93 -14.66 8.81 -6.79
N ASP A 94 -14.68 9.76 -7.73
CA ASP A 94 -13.94 9.66 -9.00
C ASP A 94 -12.51 10.20 -8.91
N PHE A 95 -12.03 10.60 -7.72
CA PHE A 95 -10.70 11.16 -7.57
C PHE A 95 -9.64 10.12 -7.94
N LYS A 96 -8.89 10.41 -9.00
CA LYS A 96 -7.75 9.61 -9.46
C LYS A 96 -6.47 10.04 -8.75
N GLY A 97 -5.84 9.11 -8.05
CA GLY A 97 -4.82 9.42 -7.05
C GLY A 97 -3.87 8.28 -6.75
N TYR A 98 -3.44 8.20 -5.48
CA TYR A 98 -2.42 7.27 -5.00
C TYR A 98 -2.73 5.79 -5.27
N THR A 99 -4.01 5.42 -5.32
CA THR A 99 -4.45 4.02 -5.45
C THR A 99 -4.53 3.50 -6.88
N ASP A 100 -4.58 4.35 -7.91
CA ASP A 100 -4.75 3.87 -9.30
C ASP A 100 -3.56 3.01 -9.79
N VAL A 101 -2.41 3.08 -9.11
CA VAL A 101 -1.20 2.30 -9.38
C VAL A 101 -1.13 1.00 -8.55
N LEU A 102 -1.83 0.91 -7.41
CA LEU A 102 -1.70 -0.20 -6.43
C LEU A 102 -2.98 -1.04 -6.25
N ASP A 103 -4.13 -0.56 -6.72
CA ASP A 103 -5.44 -1.20 -6.54
C ASP A 103 -6.02 -1.83 -7.81
N ASN A 104 -5.33 -1.74 -8.95
CA ASN A 104 -5.66 -2.49 -10.18
C ASN A 104 -5.00 -3.89 -10.25
N ILE A 105 -4.63 -4.47 -9.11
CA ILE A 105 -4.11 -5.84 -8.97
C ILE A 105 -4.94 -6.60 -7.94
#